data_AF-A0A0N0D727-F1
#
_entry.id   AF-A0A0N0D727-F1
#
_cell.length_a   1.000
_cell.length_b   1.000
_cell.length_c   1.000
_cell.angle_alpha   90.00
_cell.angle_beta   90.00
_cell.angle_gamma   90.00
#
_symmetry.space_group_name_H-M   'P 1'
#
loop_
_entity.id
_entity.type
_entity.pdbx_description
1 polymer ?
#
loop_
_entity_poly.entity_id
_entity_poly.type
_entity_poly.pdbx_seq_one_letter_code
_entity_poly.pdbx_strand_id
1 'polypeptide(L)'
;MKNREDQFYLPSYVNIELTNHCNMKCIICPHGHNLIKNKGYMDFEVYKKIIDELWECSDFKPDRINLVGVGESLLHPQFIDMANYLKKTNYIRDLVTNAYFLTPDKSDEIIENDALDII
;
A
#
# COMPACT_ATOMS: atom_id res chain seq x y z
N MET A 1 -15.60 28.01 20.47
CA MET A 1 -15.26 27.49 19.13
C MET A 1 -13.75 27.61 18.99
N LYS A 2 -13.01 26.50 18.82
CA LYS A 2 -11.55 26.57 18.64
C LYS A 2 -11.26 27.17 17.25
N ASN A 3 -10.32 28.12 17.18
CA ASN A 3 -9.92 28.78 15.93
C ASN A 3 -9.40 27.74 14.93
N ARG A 4 -9.83 27.85 13.66
CA ARG A 4 -9.44 26.95 12.56
C ARG A 4 -7.94 26.95 12.25
N GLU A 5 -7.21 27.96 12.75
CA GLU A 5 -5.81 28.23 12.41
C GLU A 5 -4.80 27.39 13.20
N ASP A 6 -5.22 26.75 14.31
CA ASP A 6 -4.34 25.94 15.19
C ASP A 6 -4.64 24.43 15.12
N GLN A 7 -5.41 23.97 14.13
CA GLN A 7 -5.83 22.58 14.04
C GLN A 7 -4.94 21.81 13.04
N PHE A 8 -4.08 20.93 13.56
CA PHE A 8 -3.28 20.03 12.74
C PHE A 8 -4.19 18.91 12.18
N TYR A 9 -4.44 18.93 10.88
CA TYR A 9 -5.21 17.88 10.20
C TYR A 9 -4.27 16.74 9.82
N LEU A 10 -4.38 15.63 10.53
CA LEU A 10 -3.67 14.40 10.18
C LEU A 10 -4.39 13.68 9.03
N PRO A 11 -3.64 13.00 8.15
CA PRO A 11 -4.25 12.34 7.00
C PRO A 11 -5.04 11.09 7.43
N SER A 12 -6.30 10.98 7.04
CA SER A 12 -7.10 9.77 7.28
C SER A 12 -6.62 8.53 6.51
N TYR A 13 -5.79 8.71 5.49
CA TYR A 13 -5.33 7.65 4.59
C TYR A 13 -3.83 7.76 4.38
N VAL A 14 -3.14 6.61 4.39
CA VAL A 14 -1.72 6.55 4.02
C VAL A 14 -1.57 5.61 2.83
N ASN A 15 -0.94 6.12 1.77
CA ASN A 15 -0.61 5.33 0.59
C ASN A 15 0.84 4.85 0.70
N ILE A 16 1.07 3.56 0.51
CA ILE A 16 2.39 2.94 0.53
C ILE A 16 2.64 2.25 -0.81
N GLU A 17 3.65 2.72 -1.54
CA GLU A 17 4.10 2.11 -2.78
C GLU A 17 5.13 1.03 -2.50
N LEU A 18 4.75 -0.24 -2.67
CA LEU A 18 5.66 -1.37 -2.46
C LEU A 18 6.72 -1.47 -3.56
N THR A 19 6.36 -1.10 -4.78
CA THR A 19 7.27 -1.03 -5.92
C THR A 19 6.72 -0.07 -6.95
N ASN A 20 7.61 0.61 -7.67
CA ASN A 20 7.28 1.41 -8.84
C ASN A 20 7.46 0.63 -10.16
N HIS A 21 7.73 -0.68 -10.10
CA HIS A 21 7.64 -1.56 -11.26
C HIS A 21 6.18 -1.81 -11.64
N CYS A 22 5.87 -1.82 -12.94
CA CYS A 22 4.55 -2.18 -13.46
C CYS A 22 4.71 -2.95 -14.78
N ASN A 23 3.85 -3.93 -15.01
CA ASN A 23 3.78 -4.75 -16.23
C ASN A 23 3.01 -4.05 -17.36
N MET A 24 2.30 -2.95 -17.08
CA MET A 24 1.51 -2.20 -18.06
C MET A 24 2.13 -0.84 -18.42
N LYS A 25 1.71 -0.29 -19.55
CA LYS A 25 2.15 1.01 -20.10
C LYS A 25 0.94 1.86 -20.50
N CYS A 26 0.05 2.14 -19.54
CA CYS A 26 -1.19 2.87 -19.80
C CYS A 26 -0.91 4.27 -20.36
N ILE A 27 -1.73 4.74 -21.32
CA ILE A 27 -1.53 6.04 -22.00
C ILE A 27 -1.59 7.25 -21.05
N ILE A 28 -2.32 7.12 -19.94
CA ILE A 28 -2.44 8.16 -18.90
C ILE A 28 -1.35 8.06 -17.82
N CYS A 29 -0.56 6.99 -17.81
CA CYS A 29 0.41 6.69 -16.75
C CYS A 29 1.83 7.09 -17.17
N PRO A 30 2.67 7.62 -16.27
CA PRO A 30 4.08 7.91 -16.56
C PRO A 30 4.90 6.69 -17.04
N HIS A 31 4.50 5.44 -16.73
CA HIS A 31 5.11 4.25 -17.34
C HIS A 31 4.94 4.21 -18.86
N GLY A 32 3.79 4.65 -19.39
CA GLY A 32 3.53 4.73 -20.83
C GLY A 32 4.42 5.75 -21.55
N HIS A 33 4.92 6.74 -20.79
CA HIS A 33 5.78 7.82 -21.29
C HIS A 33 7.26 7.64 -20.91
N ASN A 34 7.64 6.49 -20.35
CA ASN A 34 8.99 6.19 -19.86
C ASN A 34 9.56 7.23 -18.87
N LEU A 35 8.69 7.81 -18.03
CA LEU A 35 9.06 8.86 -17.07
C LEU A 35 9.49 8.30 -15.70
N ILE A 36 9.34 7.00 -15.46
CA ILE A 36 9.71 6.35 -14.20
C ILE A 36 11.21 6.10 -14.15
N LYS A 37 11.86 6.66 -13.12
CA LYS A 37 13.28 6.51 -12.81
C LYS A 37 13.45 5.79 -11.47
N ASN A 38 14.66 5.34 -11.18
CA ASN A 38 15.03 4.72 -9.89
C ASN A 38 14.07 3.60 -9.51
N LYS A 39 13.90 2.63 -10.42
CA LYS A 39 12.98 1.52 -10.16
C LYS A 39 13.50 0.62 -9.05
N GLY A 40 12.59 0.12 -8.21
CA GLY A 40 12.97 -0.74 -7.10
C GLY A 40 11.78 -1.38 -6.40
N TYR A 41 12.12 -2.25 -5.46
CA TYR A 41 11.22 -2.93 -4.55
C TYR A 41 11.54 -2.43 -3.14
N MET A 42 10.52 -2.08 -2.37
CA MET A 42 10.68 -1.65 -0.98
C MET A 42 11.23 -2.82 -0.16
N ASP A 43 12.27 -2.57 0.62
CA ASP A 43 12.77 -3.59 1.54
C ASP A 43 11.70 -3.90 2.61
N PHE A 44 11.54 -5.18 2.94
CA PHE A 44 10.53 -5.61 3.90
C PHE A 44 10.75 -5.02 5.30
N GLU A 45 11.98 -4.84 5.75
CA GLU A 45 12.27 -4.22 7.05
C GLU A 45 11.85 -2.75 7.10
N VAL A 46 11.98 -2.04 5.97
CA VAL A 46 11.49 -0.65 5.83
C VAL A 46 9.97 -0.63 5.94
N TYR A 47 9.29 -1.53 5.22
CA TYR A 47 7.84 -1.64 5.31
C TYR A 47 7.38 -1.92 6.74
N LYS A 48 7.99 -2.90 7.41
CA LYS A 48 7.66 -3.24 8.80
C LYS A 48 7.82 -2.05 9.73
N LYS A 49 8.94 -1.34 9.63
CA LYS A 49 9.21 -0.14 10.41
C LYS A 49 8.14 0.94 10.20
N ILE A 50 7.71 1.18 8.96
CA ILE A 50 6.63 2.13 8.66
C ILE A 50 5.34 1.71 9.37
N ILE A 51 4.95 0.45 9.26
CA ILE A 51 3.72 -0.06 9.88
C ILE A 51 3.81 -0.02 11.42
N ASP A 52 4.95 -0.38 12.00
CA ASP A 52 5.23 -0.28 13.44
C ASP A 52 5.06 1.15 13.94
N GLU A 53 5.77 2.10 13.34
CA GLU A 53 5.75 3.50 13.75
C GLU A 53 4.35 4.13 13.61
N LEU A 54 3.60 3.78 12.56
CA LEU A 54 2.22 4.21 12.39
C LEU A 54 1.33 3.64 13.50
N TRP A 55 1.44 2.35 13.77
CA TRP A 55 0.59 1.65 14.74
C TRP A 55 0.83 2.10 16.19
N GLU A 56 2.10 2.33 16.54
CA GLU A 56 2.51 2.76 17.87
C GLU A 56 2.25 4.25 18.13
N CYS A 57 2.04 5.06 17.09
CA CYS A 57 1.75 6.48 17.25
C CYS A 57 0.37 6.71 17.90
N SER A 58 0.36 7.28 19.11
CA SER A 58 -0.88 7.62 19.81
C SER A 58 -1.61 8.81 19.20
N ASP A 59 -0.84 9.77 18.66
CA ASP A 59 -1.36 11.04 18.18
C ASP A 59 -1.81 10.97 16.71
N PHE A 60 -1.38 9.94 15.98
CA PHE A 60 -1.71 9.73 14.58
C PHE A 60 -2.14 8.29 14.31
N LYS A 61 -3.42 8.11 13.97
CA LYS A 61 -3.98 6.82 13.54
C LYS A 61 -4.79 7.04 12.27
N PRO A 62 -4.24 6.73 11.08
CA PRO A 62 -5.04 6.76 9.87
C PRO A 62 -6.16 5.71 9.96
N ASP A 63 -7.25 5.93 9.23
CA ASP A 63 -8.35 4.96 9.15
C ASP A 63 -7.96 3.78 8.25
N ARG A 64 -7.10 4.04 7.26
CA ARG A 64 -6.80 3.08 6.18
C ARG A 64 -5.37 3.22 5.66
N ILE A 65 -4.78 2.08 5.33
CA ILE A 65 -3.52 1.95 4.60
C ILE A 65 -3.83 1.38 3.21
N ASN A 66 -3.41 2.09 2.16
CA ASN A 66 -3.56 1.68 0.77
C ASN A 66 -2.21 1.20 0.22
N LEU A 67 -2.16 -0.02 -0.28
CA LEU A 67 -1.06 -0.56 -1.07
C LEU A 67 -1.23 -0.10 -2.52
N VAL A 68 -0.69 1.08 -2.82
CA VAL A 68 -0.89 1.78 -4.09
C VAL A 68 0.32 2.63 -4.44
N GLY A 69 0.51 2.89 -5.72
CA GLY A 69 1.52 3.80 -6.21
C GLY A 69 1.39 4.01 -7.70
N VAL A 70 2.50 4.35 -8.33
CA VAL A 70 2.62 4.37 -9.78
C VAL A 70 2.89 2.97 -10.34
N GLY A 71 3.51 2.09 -9.54
CA GLY A 71 3.73 0.68 -9.89
C GLY A 71 2.53 -0.24 -9.67
N GLU A 72 2.80 -1.55 -9.69
CA GLU A 72 1.85 -2.63 -9.41
C GLU A 72 2.32 -3.42 -8.18
N SER A 73 1.57 -3.33 -7.08
CA SER A 73 1.92 -3.95 -5.80
C SER A 73 2.09 -5.47 -5.90
N LEU A 74 1.30 -6.15 -6.74
CA LEU A 74 1.36 -7.60 -6.91
C LEU A 74 2.65 -8.09 -7.59
N LEU A 75 3.49 -7.20 -8.14
CA LEU A 75 4.83 -7.55 -8.63
C LEU A 75 5.87 -7.69 -7.51
N HIS A 76 5.59 -7.20 -6.31
CA HIS A 76 6.54 -7.28 -5.22
C HIS A 76 6.75 -8.76 -4.79
N PRO A 77 7.99 -9.28 -4.75
CA PRO A 77 8.22 -10.70 -4.47
C PRO A 77 7.75 -11.14 -3.08
N GLN A 78 7.70 -10.19 -2.14
CA GLN A 78 7.22 -10.40 -0.76
C GLN A 78 5.85 -9.75 -0.52
N PHE A 79 5.02 -9.58 -1.56
CA PHE A 79 3.71 -8.93 -1.45
C PHE A 79 2.84 -9.56 -0.35
N ILE A 80 2.73 -10.89 -0.34
CA ILE A 80 1.90 -11.62 0.64
C ILE A 80 2.44 -11.43 2.07
N ASP A 81 3.75 -11.47 2.27
CA ASP A 81 4.37 -11.22 3.59
C ASP A 81 4.06 -9.80 4.07
N MET A 82 4.11 -8.80 3.19
CA MET A 82 3.76 -7.41 3.49
C MET A 82 2.28 -7.25 3.83
N ALA A 83 1.38 -7.81 3.02
CA ALA A 83 -0.06 -7.78 3.30
C ALA A 83 -0.39 -8.48 4.62
N ASN A 84 0.21 -9.65 4.87
CA ASN A 84 0.06 -10.38 6.13
C ASN A 84 0.60 -9.62 7.34
N TYR A 85 1.71 -8.89 7.17
CA TYR A 85 2.27 -8.08 8.25
C TYR A 85 1.34 -6.93 8.64
N LEU A 86 0.65 -6.32 7.68
CA LEU A 86 -0.29 -5.24 7.95
C LEU A 86 -1.48 -5.67 8.81
N LYS A 87 -1.87 -6.95 8.74
CA LYS A 87 -2.98 -7.52 9.53
C LYS A 87 -2.82 -7.38 11.04
N LYS A 88 -1.60 -7.19 11.54
CA LYS A 88 -1.36 -7.00 12.98
C LYS A 88 -1.93 -5.67 13.51
N THR A 89 -2.30 -4.78 12.60
CA THR A 89 -2.91 -3.48 12.89
C THR A 89 -4.44 -3.57 12.72
N ASN A 90 -5.16 -2.60 13.26
CA ASN A 90 -6.62 -2.48 13.06
C ASN A 90 -6.97 -1.48 11.95
N TYR A 91 -6.03 -1.15 11.05
CA TYR A 91 -6.32 -0.29 9.91
C TYR A 91 -7.13 -1.04 8.86
N ILE A 92 -7.93 -0.31 8.08
CA ILE A 92 -8.50 -0.89 6.86
C ILE A 92 -7.38 -1.03 5.81
N ARG A 93 -7.32 -2.19 5.16
CA ARG A 93 -6.21 -2.63 4.31
C ARG A 93 -6.68 -2.73 2.87
N ASP A 94 -6.27 -1.78 2.04
CA ASP A 94 -6.70 -1.71 0.65
C ASP A 94 -5.57 -2.01 -0.31
N LEU A 95 -5.92 -2.63 -1.43
CA LEU A 95 -5.04 -2.80 -2.58
C LEU A 95 -5.63 -2.07 -3.77
N VAL A 96 -4.78 -1.35 -4.50
CA VAL A 96 -5.10 -0.90 -5.86
C VAL A 96 -4.22 -1.69 -6.82
N THR A 97 -4.85 -2.43 -7.73
CA THR A 97 -4.15 -3.30 -8.68
C THR A 97 -4.77 -3.20 -10.07
N ASN A 98 -3.96 -3.44 -11.10
CA ASN A 98 -4.43 -3.67 -12.47
C ASN A 98 -4.99 -5.10 -12.68
N ALA A 99 -4.97 -5.93 -11.63
CA ALA A 99 -5.50 -7.29 -11.57
C ALA A 99 -4.85 -8.31 -12.53
N TYR A 100 -3.80 -7.97 -13.27
CA TYR A 100 -3.15 -8.91 -14.19
C TYR A 100 -2.51 -10.11 -13.46
N PHE A 101 -1.95 -9.88 -12.28
CA PHE A 101 -1.34 -10.93 -11.44
C PHE A 101 -2.27 -11.44 -10.34
N LEU A 102 -3.53 -11.00 -10.32
CA LEU A 102 -4.53 -11.47 -9.37
C LEU A 102 -5.13 -12.78 -9.89
N THR A 103 -4.32 -13.84 -9.89
CA THR A 103 -4.75 -15.19 -10.28
C THR A 103 -5.72 -15.77 -9.23
N PRO A 104 -6.48 -16.84 -9.56
CA PRO A 104 -7.29 -17.54 -8.56
C PRO A 104 -6.50 -17.93 -7.31
N ASP A 105 -5.38 -18.65 -7.48
CA ASP A 105 -4.54 -19.06 -6.34
C ASP A 105 -4.06 -17.88 -5.49
N LYS A 106 -3.72 -16.74 -6.13
CA LYS A 106 -3.28 -15.53 -5.42
C LYS A 106 -4.43 -14.87 -4.68
N SER A 107 -5.61 -14.84 -5.29
CA SER A 107 -6.84 -14.32 -4.67
C SER A 107 -7.22 -15.17 -3.47
N ASP A 108 -7.22 -16.50 -3.62
CA ASP A 108 -7.51 -17.45 -2.56
C ASP A 108 -6.51 -17.28 -1.41
N GLU A 109 -5.21 -17.18 -1.71
CA GLU A 109 -4.17 -16.91 -0.71
C GLU A 109 -4.41 -15.59 0.05
N ILE A 110 -4.87 -14.53 -0.61
CA ILE A 110 -5.20 -13.24 0.04
C ILE A 110 -6.44 -13.38 0.94
N ILE A 111 -7.49 -14.05 0.46
CA ILE A 111 -8.78 -14.21 1.16
C ILE A 111 -8.62 -15.15 2.36
N GLU A 112 -8.02 -16.32 2.17
CA GLU A 112 -7.81 -17.32 3.22
C GLU A 112 -6.91 -16.79 4.33
N ASN A 113 -5.92 -15.98 3.96
CA ASN A 113 -5.09 -15.29 4.93
C ASN A 113 -5.75 -14.06 5.52
N ASP A 114 -6.96 -13.64 5.12
CA ASP A 114 -7.56 -12.36 5.56
C ASP A 114 -6.54 -11.20 5.46
N ALA A 115 -5.81 -11.14 4.34
CA ALA A 115 -4.67 -10.25 4.20
C ALA A 115 -5.08 -8.80 3.86
N LEU A 116 -6.22 -8.62 3.20
CA LEU A 116 -6.75 -7.34 2.74
C LEU A 116 -8.26 -7.26 2.95
N ASP A 117 -8.78 -6.05 3.18
CA ASP A 117 -10.20 -5.80 3.37
C ASP A 117 -10.89 -5.39 2.05
N ILE A 118 -10.17 -4.69 1.17
CA ILE A 118 -10.69 -4.19 -0.11
C ILE A 118 -9.63 -4.38 -1.20
N ILE A 119 -10.07 -4.90 -2.37
CA ILE A 119 -9.27 -5.13 -3.58
C ILE A 119 -10.00 -4.50 -4.77
#